data_AF-A0AAU9C7C0-F1
#
_entry.id   AF-A0AAU9C7C0-F1
#
_cell.length_a   1.000
_cell.length_b   1.000
_cell.length_c   1.000
_cell.angle_alpha   90.00
_cell.angle_beta   90.00
_cell.angle_gamma   90.00
#
_symmetry.space_group_name_H-M   'P 1'
#
loop_
_entity.id
_entity.type
_entity.pdbx_description
1 polymer ?
#
loop_
_entity_poly.entity_id
_entity_poly.type
_entity_poly.pdbx_seq_one_letter_code
_entity_poly.pdbx_strand_id
1 'polypeptide(L)'
;MTVKIRTLDEAIAHAKRGLKLVAEVRLAKRPITLKVHPDLDILEEQEGYLLGARFVFRTGDGAQIVDRVYVLGFPTEDPEETLINRNLANSLLKEDYRRLKEAGIRLLDEPYFEE
;
A
#
# COMPACT_ATOMS: atom_id res chain seq x y z
N MET A 1 27.08 -6.12 3.60
CA MET A 1 26.42 -4.85 3.19
C MET A 1 24.93 -5.07 3.41
N THR A 2 24.31 -4.38 4.38
CA THR A 2 22.88 -4.56 4.67
C THR A 2 22.06 -3.71 3.71
N VAL A 3 21.23 -4.35 2.88
CA VAL A 3 20.34 -3.66 1.94
C VAL A 3 19.10 -3.18 2.69
N LYS A 4 18.82 -1.88 2.64
CA LYS A 4 17.59 -1.29 3.20
C LYS A 4 16.59 -1.05 2.08
N ILE A 5 15.34 -1.43 2.30
CA ILE A 5 14.24 -1.21 1.36
C ILE A 5 13.19 -0.39 2.08
N ARG A 6 13.01 0.87 1.66
CA ARG A 6 12.05 1.82 2.23
C ARG A 6 10.89 2.11 1.29
N THR A 7 11.09 1.90 -0.01
CA THR A 7 10.07 2.11 -1.04
C THR A 7 10.00 0.92 -1.99
N LEU A 8 8.91 0.81 -2.74
CA LEU A 8 8.77 -0.18 -3.81
C LEU A 8 9.79 0.07 -4.93
N ASP A 9 10.10 1.34 -5.23
CA ASP A 9 11.07 1.70 -6.25
C ASP A 9 12.49 1.26 -5.87
N GLU A 10 12.85 1.38 -4.59
CA GLU A 10 14.12 0.84 -4.08
C GLU A 10 14.14 -0.70 -4.18
N ALA A 11 13.04 -1.38 -3.82
CA ALA A 11 12.94 -2.83 -3.97
C ALA A 11 13.17 -3.26 -5.43
N ILE A 12 12.49 -2.58 -6.37
CA ILE A 12 12.63 -2.80 -7.82
C ILE A 12 14.06 -2.54 -8.27
N ALA A 13 14.68 -1.44 -7.85
CA ALA A 13 16.05 -1.10 -8.22
C ALA A 13 17.05 -2.15 -7.72
N HIS A 14 16.87 -2.67 -6.51
CA HIS A 14 17.70 -3.75 -5.97
C HIS A 14 17.50 -5.07 -6.72
N ALA A 15 16.25 -5.43 -7.05
CA ALA A 15 15.95 -6.64 -7.80
C ALA A 15 16.56 -6.60 -9.22
N LYS A 16 16.45 -5.47 -9.91
CA LYS A 16 17.08 -5.23 -11.22
C LYS A 16 18.60 -5.30 -11.18
N ARG A 17 19.23 -5.05 -10.02
CA ARG A 17 20.68 -5.21 -9.78
C ARG A 17 21.08 -6.64 -9.38
N GLY A 18 20.13 -7.57 -9.36
CA GLY A 18 20.37 -8.99 -9.10
C GLY A 18 20.05 -9.46 -7.68
N LEU A 19 19.51 -8.60 -6.80
CA LEU A 19 19.08 -9.03 -5.47
C LEU A 19 17.82 -9.89 -5.59
N LYS A 20 17.89 -11.14 -5.14
CA LYS A 20 16.72 -12.02 -5.10
C LYS A 20 15.80 -11.59 -3.94
N LEU A 21 14.62 -11.12 -4.28
CA LEU A 21 13.59 -10.69 -3.33
C LEU A 21 12.35 -11.56 -3.47
N VAL A 22 11.76 -11.90 -2.33
CA VAL A 22 10.42 -12.49 -2.23
C VAL A 22 9.56 -11.54 -1.42
N ALA A 23 8.40 -11.19 -1.94
CA ALA A 23 7.45 -10.29 -1.29
C ALA A 23 6.19 -11.04 -0.86
N GLU A 24 5.82 -10.86 0.41
CA GLU A 24 4.50 -11.17 0.94
C GLU A 24 3.69 -9.87 0.96
N VAL A 25 2.45 -9.91 0.48
CA VAL A 25 1.57 -8.74 0.43
C VAL A 25 0.42 -8.94 1.40
N ARG A 26 0.16 -7.94 2.24
CA ARG A 26 -0.96 -7.94 3.16
C ARG A 26 -1.79 -6.68 2.94
N LEU A 27 -3.06 -6.85 2.61
CA LEU A 27 -3.98 -5.72 2.51
C LEU A 27 -4.18 -5.07 3.88
N ALA A 28 -4.40 -3.76 3.87
CA ALA A 28 -4.64 -2.97 5.06
C ALA A 28 -5.78 -2.00 4.80
N LYS A 29 -6.84 -2.09 5.61
CA LYS A 29 -7.83 -1.04 5.80
C LYS A 29 -7.60 -0.45 7.18
N ARG A 30 -7.11 0.79 7.27
CA ARG A 30 -6.75 1.44 8.55
C ARG A 30 -7.68 2.61 8.82
N PRO A 31 -8.40 2.66 9.95
CA PRO A 31 -9.12 3.86 10.35
C PRO A 31 -8.11 4.97 10.66
N ILE A 32 -8.46 6.20 10.33
CA ILE A 32 -7.69 7.40 10.63
C ILE A 32 -8.61 8.52 11.12
N THR A 33 -8.03 9.50 11.80
CA THR A 33 -8.71 10.74 12.16
C THR A 33 -7.99 11.89 11.48
N LEU A 34 -8.71 12.64 10.65
CA LEU A 34 -8.23 13.84 9.99
C LEU A 34 -8.60 15.05 10.83
N LYS A 35 -7.63 15.95 11.02
CA LYS A 35 -7.84 17.24 11.65
C LYS A 35 -8.08 18.27 10.56
N VAL A 36 -9.31 18.76 10.43
CA VAL A 36 -9.66 19.79 9.45
C VAL A 36 -9.55 21.14 10.14
N HIS A 37 -8.78 22.06 9.53
CA HIS A 37 -8.62 23.44 9.99
C HIS A 37 -9.30 24.40 9.00
N PRO A 38 -10.58 24.72 9.19
CA PRO A 38 -11.28 25.68 8.35
C PRO A 38 -11.10 27.09 8.93
N ASP A 39 -9.88 27.65 8.87
CA ASP A 39 -9.58 29.07 9.09
C ASP A 39 -9.98 29.76 10.43
N LEU A 40 -10.60 29.06 11.39
CA LEU A 40 -11.04 29.58 12.70
C LEU A 40 -10.88 28.50 13.78
N ASP A 41 -10.73 28.91 15.05
CA ASP A 41 -10.41 28.18 16.30
C ASP A 41 -11.23 26.90 16.66
N ILE A 42 -11.78 26.17 15.69
CA ILE A 42 -12.44 24.88 15.88
C ILE A 42 -11.71 23.81 15.04
N LEU A 43 -11.07 22.87 15.73
CA LEU A 43 -10.60 21.61 15.16
C LEU A 43 -11.80 20.69 14.99
N GLU A 44 -12.32 20.54 13.77
CA GLU A 44 -13.23 19.45 13.46
C GLU A 44 -12.39 18.20 13.15
N GLU A 45 -12.59 17.15 13.94
CA GLU A 45 -12.02 15.84 13.68
C GLU A 45 -12.98 15.05 12.79
N GLN A 46 -12.50 14.61 11.62
CA GLN A 46 -13.25 13.79 10.69
C GLN A 46 -12.67 12.38 10.65
N GLU A 47 -13.52 11.37 10.84
CA GLU A 47 -13.12 9.97 10.68
C GLU A 47 -12.94 9.62 9.20
N GLY A 48 -11.90 8.84 8.90
CA GLY A 48 -11.60 8.33 7.57
C GLY A 48 -11.03 6.92 7.64
N TYR A 49 -10.77 6.31 6.49
CA TYR A 49 -10.03 5.07 6.38
C TYR A 49 -9.06 5.11 5.20
N LEU A 50 -7.94 4.42 5.35
CA LEU A 50 -6.95 4.22 4.29
C LEU A 50 -7.03 2.79 3.77
N LEU A 51 -7.16 2.63 2.45
CA LEU A 51 -6.90 1.37 1.76
C LEU A 51 -5.46 1.37 1.28
N GLY A 52 -4.71 0.36 1.68
CA GLY A 52 -3.30 0.21 1.35
C GLY A 52 -2.84 -1.24 1.39
N ALA A 53 -1.59 -1.47 1.01
CA ALA A 53 -0.95 -2.76 1.14
C ALA A 53 0.38 -2.63 1.88
N ARG A 54 0.68 -3.64 2.70
CA ARG A 54 1.96 -3.83 3.34
C ARG A 54 2.74 -4.89 2.57
N PHE A 55 3.88 -4.50 2.03
CA PHE A 55 4.82 -5.36 1.33
C PHE A 55 5.93 -5.76 2.28
N VAL A 56 6.05 -7.06 2.55
CA VAL A 56 7.11 -7.62 3.39
C VAL A 56 8.12 -8.31 2.48
N PHE A 57 9.23 -7.64 2.22
CA PHE A 57 10.33 -8.15 1.42
C PHE A 57 11.27 -8.98 2.28
N ARG A 58 11.41 -10.26 1.96
CA ARG A 58 12.40 -11.14 2.61
C ARG A 58 13.72 -11.07 1.85
N THR A 59 14.78 -10.73 2.58
CA THR A 59 16.18 -10.76 2.15
C THR A 59 16.95 -11.77 3.02
N GLY A 60 18.21 -12.07 2.66
CA GLY A 60 19.06 -12.92 3.50
C GLY A 60 19.31 -12.34 4.90
N ASP A 61 19.18 -11.02 5.07
CA ASP A 61 19.43 -10.31 6.32
C ASP A 61 18.15 -10.11 7.18
N GLY A 62 16.99 -10.60 6.72
CA GLY A 62 15.71 -10.50 7.43
C GLY A 62 14.57 -9.97 6.56
N ALA A 63 13.55 -9.38 7.20
CA ALA A 63 12.40 -8.80 6.52
C ALA A 63 12.47 -7.27 6.52
N GLN A 64 12.13 -6.65 5.40
CA GLN A 64 11.95 -5.21 5.24
C GLN A 64 10.49 -4.94 4.90
N ILE A 65 9.88 -3.94 5.54
CA ILE A 65 8.46 -3.62 5.40
C ILE A 65 8.31 -2.29 4.68
N VAL A 66 7.48 -2.29 3.63
CA VAL A 66 7.06 -1.08 2.91
C VAL A 66 5.54 -1.00 2.95
N ASP A 67 5.00 0.06 3.55
CA ASP A 67 3.57 0.36 3.51
C ASP A 67 3.27 1.28 2.32
N ARG A 68 2.23 0.96 1.55
CA ARG A 68 1.72 1.77 0.45
C ARG A 68 0.26 2.08 0.68
N VAL A 69 -0.10 3.36 0.64
CA VAL A 69 -1.50 3.82 0.68
C VAL A 69 -1.96 4.08 -0.74
N TYR A 70 -3.17 3.63 -1.08
CA TYR A 70 -3.77 3.79 -2.40
C TYR A 70 -4.93 4.78 -2.38
N VAL A 71 -5.81 4.67 -1.39
CA VAL A 71 -7.04 5.46 -1.31
C VAL A 71 -7.28 5.90 0.13
N LEU A 72 -7.76 7.14 0.29
CA LEU A 72 -8.42 7.65 1.48
C LEU A 72 -9.92 7.65 1.19
N GLY A 73 -10.70 7.05 2.06
CA GLY A 73 -12.16 7.15 2.03
C GLY A 73 -12.74 7.56 3.38
N PHE A 74 -14.04 7.79 3.40
CA PHE A 74 -14.79 8.27 4.56
C PHE A 74 -15.95 7.31 4.93
N PRO A 75 -16.28 7.14 6.22
CA PRO A 75 -17.41 6.30 6.63
C PRO A 75 -18.78 6.79 6.14
N THR A 76 -18.87 8.06 5.74
CA THR A 76 -20.08 8.70 5.21
C THR A 76 -20.28 8.46 3.70
N GLU A 77 -19.35 7.76 3.04
CA GLU A 77 -19.45 7.41 1.64
C GLU A 77 -20.69 6.55 1.36
N ASP A 78 -21.30 6.78 0.21
CA ASP A 78 -22.35 5.88 -0.26
C ASP A 78 -21.74 4.55 -0.80
N PRO A 79 -22.58 3.53 -1.07
CA PRO A 79 -22.09 2.26 -1.59
C PRO A 79 -21.36 2.36 -2.94
N GLU A 80 -21.72 3.33 -3.79
CA GLU A 80 -21.09 3.55 -5.09
C GLU A 80 -19.68 4.14 -4.92
N GLU A 81 -19.53 5.15 -4.05
CA GLU A 81 -18.24 5.72 -3.69
C GLU A 81 -17.31 4.68 -3.06
N THR A 82 -17.85 3.84 -2.17
CA THR A 82 -17.11 2.72 -1.56
C THR A 82 -16.60 1.74 -2.63
N LEU A 83 -17.44 1.40 -3.61
CA LEU A 83 -17.09 0.54 -4.74
C LEU A 83 -16.01 1.18 -5.63
N ILE A 84 -16.13 2.47 -5.93
CA ILE A 84 -15.14 3.22 -6.72
C ILE A 84 -13.78 3.21 -6.02
N ASN A 85 -13.75 3.53 -4.72
CA ASN A 85 -12.55 3.55 -3.91
C ASN A 85 -11.85 2.19 -3.89
N ARG A 86 -12.62 1.11 -3.74
CA ARG A 86 -12.09 -0.26 -3.81
C ARG A 86 -11.49 -0.58 -5.17
N ASN A 87 -12.22 -0.28 -6.25
CA ASN A 87 -11.77 -0.55 -7.62
C ASN A 87 -10.49 0.22 -7.95
N LEU A 88 -10.39 1.47 -7.49
CA LEU A 88 -9.18 2.28 -7.62
C LEU A 88 -8.01 1.65 -6.86
N ALA A 89 -8.21 1.27 -5.59
CA ALA A 89 -7.17 0.62 -4.79
C ALA A 89 -6.66 -0.67 -5.44
N ASN A 90 -7.56 -1.51 -5.94
CA ASN A 90 -7.22 -2.75 -6.64
C ASN A 90 -6.48 -2.50 -7.97
N SER A 91 -6.86 -1.47 -8.72
CA SER A 91 -6.18 -1.09 -9.96
C SER A 91 -4.72 -0.68 -9.72
N LEU A 92 -4.50 0.19 -8.72
CA LEU A 92 -3.16 0.64 -8.34
C LEU A 92 -2.30 -0.51 -7.79
N LEU A 93 -2.90 -1.38 -6.96
CA LEU A 93 -2.23 -2.56 -6.43
C LEU A 93 -1.80 -3.53 -7.55
N LYS A 94 -2.66 -3.74 -8.54
CA LYS A 94 -2.34 -4.55 -9.74
C LYS A 94 -1.16 -3.97 -10.52
N GLU A 95 -1.06 -2.65 -10.62
CA GLU A 95 0.10 -2.01 -11.24
C GLU A 95 1.38 -2.26 -10.45
N ASP A 96 1.35 -2.12 -9.13
CA ASP A 96 2.50 -2.43 -8.28
C ASP A 96 2.92 -3.90 -8.42
N TYR A 97 1.97 -4.84 -8.42
CA TYR A 97 2.26 -6.25 -8.66
C TYR A 97 2.96 -6.49 -9.99
N ARG A 98 2.45 -5.87 -11.07
CA ARG A 98 3.07 -5.95 -12.39
C ARG A 98 4.52 -5.44 -12.35
N ARG A 99 4.75 -4.25 -11.79
CA ARG A 99 6.07 -3.62 -11.71
C ARG A 99 7.07 -4.46 -10.89
N LEU A 100 6.61 -5.07 -9.79
CA LEU A 100 7.43 -5.96 -8.95
C LEU A 100 7.81 -7.24 -9.72
N LYS A 101 6.85 -7.88 -10.40
CA LYS A 101 7.10 -9.08 -11.21
C LYS A 101 8.05 -8.80 -12.37
N GLU A 102 7.86 -7.68 -13.08
CA GLU A 102 8.76 -7.23 -14.17
C GLU A 102 10.18 -6.96 -13.68
N ALA A 103 10.35 -6.59 -12.41
CA ALA A 103 11.67 -6.42 -11.78
C ALA A 103 12.32 -7.74 -11.35
N GLY A 104 11.64 -8.88 -11.49
CA GLY A 104 12.11 -10.19 -11.06
C GLY A 104 11.83 -10.51 -9.59
N ILE A 105 10.97 -9.73 -8.92
CA ILE A 105 10.55 -9.99 -7.54
C ILE A 105 9.44 -11.03 -7.54
N ARG A 106 9.59 -12.10 -6.76
CA ARG A 106 8.55 -13.13 -6.63
C ARG A 106 7.53 -12.71 -5.58
N LEU A 107 6.27 -12.63 -5.95
CA LEU A 107 5.16 -12.48 -5.01
C LEU A 107 4.73 -13.86 -4.51
N LEU A 108 4.46 -13.97 -3.21
CA LEU A 108 3.90 -15.20 -2.62
C LEU A 108 2.41 -15.36 -2.94
N ASP A 109 1.69 -14.25 -2.96
CA ASP A 109 0.27 -14.15 -3.28
C ASP A 109 -0.03 -12.74 -3.82
N GLU A 110 -1.18 -12.58 -4.46
CA GLU A 110 -1.68 -11.33 -5.05
C GLU A 110 -3.10 -11.03 -4.53
N PRO A 111 -3.27 -10.72 -3.23
CA PRO A 111 -4.58 -10.43 -2.68
C PRO A 111 -5.16 -9.12 -3.23
N TYR A 112 -6.49 -9.04 -3.28
CA TYR A 112 -7.25 -7.85 -3.68
C TYR A 112 -8.34 -7.55 -2.64
N PHE A 113 -8.78 -6.29 -2.56
CA PHE A 113 -9.92 -5.93 -1.72
C PHE A 113 -11.21 -6.48 -2.34
N GLU A 114 -11.94 -7.29 -1.58
CA GLU A 114 -13.21 -7.94 -1.98
C GLU A 114 -14.45 -7.20 -1.43
N GLU A 115 -15.65 -7.73 -1.72
CA GLU A 115 -16.96 -7.27 -1.17
C GLU A 115 -17.17 -7.66 0.29
#